data_AF-A0A969VLI8-F1
#
_entry.id   AF-A0A969VLI8-F1
#
_cell.length_a   1.000
_cell.length_b   1.000
_cell.length_c   1.000
_cell.angle_alpha   90.00
_cell.angle_beta   90.00
_cell.angle_gamma   90.00
#
_symmetry.space_group_name_H-M   'P 1'
#
loop_
_entity.id
_entity.type
_entity.pdbx_description
1 polymer ?
#
loop_
_entity_poly.entity_id
_entity_poly.type
_entity_poly.pdbx_seq_one_letter_code
_entity_poly.pdbx_strand_id
1 'polypeptide(L)'
;MGLLNKCILRFDRVFWPAELDWIDYLGPQETLWADWTSYLPATGQPLIVGFNAAAMANAVEGWDDRETAASALDALRAMFGTSVPDPVGCQISAGGKTHSRGALIPSCPLAPAPRTARPFSARIGRAGCFLQARRPHTIMQPRSTVR
;
A
#
# COMPACT_ATOMS: atom_id res chain seq x y z
N MET A 1 17.44 -9.75 12.54
CA MET A 1 16.50 -8.61 12.65
C MET A 1 15.58 -8.66 11.44
N GLY A 2 14.26 -8.58 11.62
CA GLY A 2 13.31 -8.65 10.51
C GLY A 2 13.18 -7.31 9.76
N LEU A 3 13.15 -7.36 8.43
CA LEU A 3 12.97 -6.19 7.57
C LEU A 3 11.53 -6.12 7.04
N LEU A 4 10.97 -4.92 7.04
CA LEU A 4 9.62 -4.63 6.54
C LEU A 4 9.66 -3.32 5.74
N ASN A 5 9.18 -3.37 4.50
CA ASN A 5 8.98 -2.22 3.65
C ASN A 5 7.47 -1.98 3.47
N LYS A 6 7.06 -0.71 3.50
CA LYS A 6 5.67 -0.29 3.28
C LYS A 6 5.62 0.74 2.17
N CYS A 7 4.68 0.56 1.24
CA CYS A 7 4.37 1.54 0.22
C CYS A 7 2.91 2.00 0.39
N ILE A 8 2.71 3.27 0.69
CA ILE A 8 1.40 3.90 0.84
C ILE A 8 1.07 4.59 -0.47
N LEU A 9 -0.06 4.22 -1.09
CA LEU A 9 -0.55 4.82 -2.32
C LEU A 9 -1.91 5.47 -2.08
N ARG A 10 -2.05 6.72 -2.52
CA ARG A 10 -3.32 7.46 -2.53
C ARG A 10 -3.82 7.58 -3.96
N PHE A 11 -5.11 7.37 -4.16
CA PHE A 11 -5.76 7.48 -5.45
C PHE A 11 -6.80 8.63 -5.48
N ASP A 12 -7.31 8.94 -6.67
CA ASP A 12 -8.43 9.86 -6.87
C ASP A 12 -9.77 9.21 -6.53
N ARG A 13 -9.90 7.91 -6.82
CA ARG A 13 -11.08 7.09 -6.58
C ARG A 13 -10.70 5.69 -6.08
N VAL A 14 -11.65 5.04 -5.41
CA VAL A 14 -11.53 3.65 -4.97
C VAL A 14 -11.78 2.73 -6.17
N PHE A 15 -10.88 1.78 -6.42
CA PHE A 15 -11.04 0.76 -7.48
C PHE A 15 -11.16 -0.67 -6.93
N TRP A 16 -10.94 -0.86 -5.63
CA TRP A 16 -11.09 -2.13 -4.92
C TRP A 16 -12.43 -2.17 -4.17
N PRO A 17 -12.92 -3.35 -3.74
CA PRO A 17 -14.14 -3.43 -2.93
C PRO A 17 -14.00 -2.62 -1.63
N ALA A 18 -14.92 -1.68 -1.41
CA ALA A 18 -14.80 -0.67 -0.35
C ALA A 18 -14.94 -1.26 1.07
N GLU A 19 -15.54 -2.45 1.17
CA GLU A 19 -15.76 -3.16 2.42
C GLU A 19 -14.49 -3.85 2.92
N LEU A 20 -13.51 -4.10 2.05
CA LEU A 20 -12.31 -4.86 2.42
C LEU A 20 -11.31 -3.99 3.15
N ASP A 21 -10.86 -4.48 4.30
CA ASP A 21 -9.75 -3.87 5.05
C ASP A 21 -8.42 -4.52 4.66
N TRP A 22 -8.42 -5.81 4.33
CA TRP A 22 -7.22 -6.58 4.01
C TRP A 22 -7.40 -7.36 2.71
N ILE A 23 -6.40 -7.29 1.83
CA ILE A 23 -6.41 -7.92 0.52
C ILE A 23 -5.07 -8.65 0.34
N ASP A 24 -5.13 -9.96 0.30
CA ASP A 24 -3.96 -10.80 0.00
C ASP A 24 -3.98 -11.21 -1.46
N TYR A 25 -2.82 -11.25 -2.09
CA TYR A 25 -2.63 -11.76 -3.44
C TYR A 25 -1.76 -13.00 -3.42
N LEU A 26 -2.38 -14.13 -3.71
CA LEU A 26 -1.66 -15.39 -3.84
C LEU A 26 -1.34 -15.65 -5.31
N GLY A 27 -0.28 -15.01 -5.79
CA GLY A 27 0.28 -15.30 -7.12
C GLY A 27 0.82 -16.75 -7.23
N PRO A 28 1.06 -17.23 -8.45
CA PRO A 28 1.61 -18.58 -8.68
C PRO A 28 3.07 -18.74 -8.22
N GLN A 29 3.75 -17.63 -7.95
CA GLN A 29 5.09 -17.56 -7.36
C GLN A 29 5.08 -16.54 -6.23
N GLU A 30 6.11 -16.56 -5.38
CA GLU A 30 6.34 -15.48 -4.41
C GLU A 30 6.43 -14.14 -5.16
N THR A 31 5.50 -13.23 -4.86
CA THR A 31 5.42 -11.92 -5.51
C THR A 31 5.69 -10.82 -4.50
N LEU A 32 6.28 -9.73 -5.00
CA LEU A 32 6.31 -8.48 -4.27
C LEU A 32 4.87 -7.98 -4.10
N TRP A 33 4.58 -7.40 -2.94
CA TRP A 33 3.27 -6.84 -2.61
C TRP A 33 2.16 -7.89 -2.58
N ALA A 34 2.39 -8.99 -1.87
CA ALA A 34 1.35 -10.00 -1.62
C ALA A 34 0.26 -9.46 -0.68
N ASP A 35 0.63 -8.67 0.33
CA ASP A 35 -0.31 -8.21 1.35
C ASP A 35 -0.62 -6.72 1.18
N TRP A 36 -1.92 -6.39 1.16
CA TRP A 36 -2.42 -5.03 1.07
C TRP A 36 -3.45 -4.72 2.15
N THR A 37 -3.44 -3.49 2.66
CA THR A 37 -4.43 -2.99 3.61
C THR A 37 -5.06 -1.71 3.11
N SER A 38 -6.40 -1.71 3.03
CA SER A 38 -7.21 -0.53 2.72
C SER A 38 -7.41 0.29 3.98
N TYR A 39 -7.19 1.60 3.88
CA TYR A 39 -7.48 2.56 4.95
C TYR A 39 -8.76 3.36 4.69
N LEU A 40 -9.51 3.00 3.64
CA LEU A 40 -10.76 3.66 3.29
C LEU A 40 -11.78 3.63 4.45
N PRO A 41 -12.04 2.49 5.13
CA PRO A 41 -13.04 2.46 6.21
C PRO A 41 -12.64 3.29 7.44
N ALA A 42 -11.33 3.44 7.67
CA ALA A 42 -10.80 4.18 8.81
C ALA A 42 -10.69 5.70 8.56
N THR A 43 -10.40 6.10 7.32
CA THR A 43 -10.05 7.49 6.98
C THR A 43 -11.04 8.19 6.06
N GLY A 44 -11.92 7.44 5.39
CA GLY A 44 -12.79 7.95 4.33
C GLY A 44 -12.03 8.35 3.06
N GLN A 45 -10.73 8.06 2.96
CA GLN A 45 -9.89 8.40 1.81
C GLN A 45 -9.46 7.15 1.03
N PRO A 46 -9.34 7.22 -0.30
CA PRO A 46 -8.87 6.11 -1.16
C PRO A 46 -7.36 5.88 -0.97
N LEU A 47 -7.03 5.26 0.16
CA LEU A 47 -5.67 4.95 0.62
C LEU A 47 -5.52 3.43 0.75
N ILE A 48 -4.45 2.89 0.15
CA ILE A 48 -4.08 1.49 0.29
C ILE A 48 -2.58 1.39 0.59
N VAL A 49 -2.20 0.39 1.38
CA VAL A 49 -0.81 0.17 1.81
C VAL A 49 -0.40 -1.24 1.44
N GLY A 50 0.69 -1.35 0.68
CA GLY A 50 1.30 -2.64 0.34
C GLY A 50 2.48 -2.93 1.26
N PHE A 51 2.67 -4.22 1.59
CA PHE A 51 3.74 -4.69 2.46
C PHE A 51 4.68 -5.64 1.74
N ASN A 52 5.97 -5.49 2.02
CA ASN A 52 7.01 -6.46 1.67
C ASN A 52 7.78 -6.82 2.94
N ALA A 53 7.88 -8.10 3.28
CA ALA A 53 8.57 -8.60 4.45
C ALA A 53 9.73 -9.55 4.09
N ALA A 54 10.70 -9.68 4.99
CA ALA A 54 11.80 -10.65 4.88
C ALA A 54 12.52 -10.59 3.51
N ALA A 55 12.52 -11.69 2.74
CA ALA A 55 13.19 -11.77 1.44
C ALA A 55 12.68 -10.71 0.45
N MET A 56 11.37 -10.46 0.44
CA MET A 56 10.75 -9.46 -0.43
C MET A 56 11.16 -8.04 -0.02
N ALA A 57 11.27 -7.78 1.28
CA ALA A 57 11.77 -6.49 1.77
C ALA A 57 13.23 -6.25 1.37
N ASN A 58 14.08 -7.29 1.45
CA ASN A 58 15.48 -7.21 1.04
C ASN A 58 15.62 -6.91 -0.46
N ALA A 59 14.74 -7.48 -1.29
CA ALA A 59 14.76 -7.27 -2.74
C ALA A 59 14.51 -5.79 -3.12
N VAL A 60 13.74 -5.05 -2.31
CA VAL A 60 13.35 -3.66 -2.60
C VAL A 60 14.11 -2.61 -1.78
N GLU A 61 14.96 -2.99 -0.83
CA GLU A 61 15.68 -2.06 0.06
C GLU A 61 16.64 -1.12 -0.70
N GLY A 62 17.12 -1.56 -1.87
CA GLY A 62 18.01 -0.79 -2.74
C GLY A 62 17.30 0.19 -3.68
N TRP A 63 15.99 0.06 -3.87
CA TRP A 63 15.23 0.79 -4.87
C TRP A 63 15.01 2.24 -4.46
N ASP A 64 14.81 3.10 -5.47
CA ASP A 64 14.32 4.44 -5.22
C ASP A 64 12.79 4.47 -5.00
N ASP A 65 12.28 5.62 -4.55
CA ASP A 65 10.86 5.77 -4.25
C ASP A 65 9.98 5.58 -5.50
N ARG A 66 10.48 5.91 -6.70
CA ARG A 66 9.72 5.81 -7.94
C ARG A 66 9.63 4.38 -8.42
N GLU A 67 10.74 3.65 -8.37
CA GLU A 67 10.83 2.21 -8.69
C GLU A 67 9.92 1.41 -7.76
N THR A 68 9.96 1.72 -6.46
CA THR A 68 9.10 1.07 -5.46
C THR A 68 7.62 1.37 -5.72
N ALA A 69 7.26 2.62 -6.00
CA ALA A 69 5.87 2.99 -6.30
C ALA A 69 5.37 2.39 -7.62
N ALA A 70 6.21 2.33 -8.66
CA ALA A 70 5.89 1.72 -9.94
C ALA A 70 5.64 0.21 -9.78
N SER A 71 6.52 -0.50 -9.07
CA SER A 71 6.34 -1.93 -8.78
C SER A 71 5.06 -2.20 -7.98
N ALA A 72 4.74 -1.36 -7.00
CA ALA A 72 3.51 -1.47 -6.23
C ALA A 72 2.26 -1.25 -7.12
N LEU A 73 2.31 -0.28 -8.04
CA LEU A 73 1.23 -0.03 -8.98
C LEU A 73 1.05 -1.18 -9.99
N ASP A 74 2.14 -1.78 -10.46
CA ASP A 74 2.10 -2.93 -11.37
C ASP A 74 1.48 -4.15 -10.68
N ALA A 75 1.78 -4.39 -9.40
CA ALA A 75 1.14 -5.43 -8.61
C ALA A 75 -0.38 -5.20 -8.48
N LEU A 76 -0.80 -3.96 -8.18
CA LEU A 76 -2.23 -3.61 -8.16
C LEU A 76 -2.91 -3.82 -9.51
N ARG A 77 -2.24 -3.49 -10.61
CA ARG A 77 -2.73 -3.74 -11.97
C ARG A 77 -2.82 -5.23 -12.30
N ALA A 78 -1.90 -6.05 -11.79
CA ALA A 78 -1.96 -7.50 -11.94
C ALA A 78 -3.16 -8.11 -11.17
N MET A 79 -3.47 -7.56 -9.99
CA MET A 79 -4.59 -8.01 -9.13
C MET A 79 -5.95 -7.57 -9.68
N PHE A 80 -6.12 -6.27 -9.93
CA PHE A 80 -7.42 -5.66 -10.24
C PHE A 80 -7.63 -5.38 -11.74
N GLY A 81 -6.60 -5.58 -12.56
CA GLY A 81 -6.61 -5.31 -14.00
C GLY A 81 -6.13 -3.90 -14.37
N THR A 82 -6.24 -3.56 -15.65
CA THR A 82 -5.72 -2.29 -16.21
C THR A 82 -6.56 -1.06 -15.90
N SER A 83 -7.68 -1.20 -15.18
CA SER A 83 -8.57 -0.10 -14.79
C SER A 83 -8.08 0.70 -13.57
N VAL A 84 -6.95 0.30 -12.97
CA VAL A 84 -6.33 0.97 -11.82
C VAL A 84 -5.81 2.36 -12.23
N PRO A 85 -6.32 3.45 -11.62
CA PRO A 85 -5.87 4.81 -11.91
C PRO A 85 -4.43 5.05 -11.43
N ASP A 86 -3.80 6.10 -11.94
CA ASP A 86 -2.49 6.51 -11.43
C ASP A 86 -2.62 7.10 -10.01
N PRO A 87 -1.64 6.86 -9.12
CA PRO A 87 -1.69 7.42 -7.77
C PRO A 87 -1.52 8.94 -7.80
N VAL A 88 -2.26 9.63 -6.94
CA VAL A 88 -2.15 11.09 -6.71
C VAL A 88 -1.07 11.44 -5.68
N GLY A 89 -0.48 10.44 -5.04
CA GLY A 89 0.67 10.59 -4.15
C GLY A 89 1.07 9.26 -3.55
N CYS A 90 2.36 9.15 -3.21
CA CYS A 90 2.89 7.98 -2.52
C CYS A 90 3.81 8.36 -1.37
N GLN A 91 3.88 7.48 -0.37
CA GLN A 91 4.83 7.58 0.72
C GLN A 91 5.39 6.19 1.01
N ILE A 92 6.71 6.07 1.01
CA ILE A 92 7.40 4.79 1.20
C ILE A 92 8.16 4.83 2.52
N SER A 93 8.17 3.70 3.22
CA SER A 93 9.03 3.50 4.39
C SER A 93 9.78 2.19 4.25
N ALA A 94 11.08 2.26 4.05
CA ALA A 94 11.99 1.13 4.09
C ALA A 94 12.56 1.00 5.51
N GLY A 95 12.54 -0.21 6.09
CA GLY A 95 12.91 -0.45 7.49
C GLY A 95 14.37 -0.09 7.85
N GLY A 96 15.25 0.11 6.87
CA GLY A 96 16.63 0.57 7.07
C GLY A 96 16.91 2.02 6.68
N LYS A 97 16.00 2.71 6.00
CA LYS A 97 16.21 4.07 5.47
C LYS A 97 15.03 4.99 5.83
N THR A 98 15.26 5.95 6.74
CA THR A 98 14.30 7.03 7.00
C THR A 98 14.27 7.99 5.81
N HIS A 99 13.48 7.69 4.79
CA HIS A 99 13.07 8.66 3.79
C HIS A 99 11.55 8.83 3.84
N SER A 100 11.10 9.60 4.84
CA SER A 100 9.77 10.22 4.81
C SER A 100 9.78 11.39 3.81
N ARG A 101 10.03 11.12 2.53
CA ARG A 101 9.79 12.11 1.47
C ARG A 101 8.55 11.63 0.75
N GLY A 102 7.42 12.29 0.98
CA GLY A 102 6.23 12.07 0.16
C GLY A 102 6.64 12.33 -1.29
N ALA A 103 6.76 11.27 -2.08
CA ALA A 103 7.09 11.40 -3.47
C ALA A 103 5.82 11.86 -4.19
N LEU A 104 5.84 13.11 -4.66
CA LEU A 104 4.83 13.62 -5.58
C LEU A 104 5.15 13.03 -6.95
N ILE A 105 4.24 12.21 -7.46
CA ILE A 105 4.32 11.65 -8.81
C ILE A 105 4.21 12.83 -9.79
N PRO A 106 5.15 13.01 -10.74
CA PRO A 106 5.27 14.24 -11.52
C PRO A 106 4.12 14.51 -12.50
N SER A 107 3.15 13.60 -12.64
CA SER A 107 1.95 13.77 -13.46
C SER A 107 0.80 14.53 -12.78
N CYS A 108 1.01 15.12 -11.59
CA CYS A 108 -0.01 15.87 -10.86
C CYS A 108 0.06 17.38 -11.16
N PRO A 109 -0.83 17.96 -11.98
CA PRO A 109 -0.93 19.41 -12.13
C PRO A 109 -1.83 19.96 -11.01
N LEU A 110 -1.37 19.95 -9.76
CA LEU A 110 -2.01 20.79 -8.75
C LEU A 110 -1.04 21.22 -7.64
N ALA A 111 -0.91 22.54 -7.56
CA ALA A 111 -0.22 23.29 -6.52
C ALA A 111 -0.80 23.01 -5.11
N PRO A 112 -0.15 23.46 -4.02
CA PRO A 112 -0.33 22.90 -2.69
C PRO A 112 -1.69 23.28 -2.07
N ALA A 113 -2.39 22.29 -1.52
CA ALA A 113 -3.50 22.55 -0.61
C ALA A 113 -2.98 23.12 0.73
N PRO A 114 -3.69 24.07 1.36
CA PRO A 114 -3.27 24.68 2.60
C PRO A 114 -3.20 23.63 3.73
N ARG A 115 -2.11 23.72 4.48
CA ARG A 115 -1.72 22.87 5.59
C ARG A 115 -2.67 23.07 6.78
N THR A 116 -3.83 22.43 6.77
CA THR A 116 -4.64 22.22 7.99
C THR A 116 -4.24 20.89 8.63
N ALA A 117 -3.01 20.85 9.15
CA ALA A 117 -2.57 19.78 10.02
C ALA A 117 -3.35 19.86 11.34
N ARG A 118 -4.42 19.07 11.47
CA ARG A 118 -4.87 18.65 12.80
C ARG A 118 -3.83 17.65 13.34
N PRO A 119 -3.26 17.88 14.53
CA PRO A 119 -2.23 16.99 15.06
C PRO A 119 -2.81 15.61 15.32
N PHE A 120 -2.23 14.60 14.68
CA PHE A 120 -2.41 13.19 15.00
C PHE A 120 -1.75 12.90 16.35
N SER A 121 -2.50 13.05 17.43
CA SER A 121 -2.07 12.58 18.75
C SER A 121 -2.28 11.08 18.83
N ALA A 122 -1.30 10.30 18.37
CA ALA A 122 -1.20 8.89 18.71
C ALA A 122 -0.61 8.76 20.11
N ARG A 123 -1.47 8.56 21.11
CA ARG A 123 -1.07 8.09 22.42
C ARG A 123 -0.56 6.65 22.24
N ILE A 124 0.76 6.46 22.36
CA ILE A 124 1.40 5.14 22.35
C ILE A 124 0.98 4.40 23.62
N GLY A 125 -0.05 3.56 23.50
CA GLY A 125 -0.39 2.56 24.50
C GLY A 125 0.50 1.34 24.32
N ARG A 126 1.42 1.13 25.26
CA ARG A 126 2.13 -0.15 25.45
C ARG A 126 1.10 -1.21 25.85
N ALA A 127 0.78 -2.12 24.94
CA ALA A 127 0.36 -3.49 25.25
C ALA A 127 0.27 -4.25 23.93
N GLY A 128 0.92 -5.41 23.85
CA GLY A 128 0.66 -6.36 22.78
C GLY A 128 -0.84 -6.68 22.77
N CYS A 129 -1.49 -6.44 21.63
CA CYS A 129 -2.85 -6.88 21.42
C CYS A 129 -2.98 -7.23 19.94
N PHE A 130 -2.97 -8.54 19.70
CA PHE A 130 -3.44 -9.19 18.49
C PHE A 130 -4.93 -8.86 18.35
N LEU A 131 -5.26 -7.65 17.88
CA LEU A 131 -6.65 -7.26 17.67
C LEU A 131 -7.08 -7.75 16.29
N GLN A 132 -7.22 -9.07 16.16
CA GLN A 132 -7.93 -9.68 15.05
C GLN A 132 -9.43 -9.44 15.28
N ALA A 133 -9.85 -8.18 15.12
CA ALA A 133 -11.23 -7.89 14.79
C ALA A 133 -11.53 -8.71 13.53
N ARG A 134 -12.67 -9.42 13.50
CA ARG A 134 -13.16 -10.10 12.30
C ARG A 134 -13.44 -9.03 11.24
N ARG A 135 -12.38 -8.70 10.51
CA ARG A 135 -12.37 -7.70 9.47
C ARG A 135 -12.51 -8.46 8.16
N PRO A 136 -13.36 -7.98 7.24
CA PRO A 136 -13.49 -8.59 5.94
C PRO A 136 -12.11 -8.61 5.25
N HIS A 137 -11.60 -9.82 5.06
CA HIS A 137 -10.34 -10.11 4.39
C HIS A 137 -10.68 -10.93 3.14
N THR A 138 -9.96 -10.71 2.06
CA THR A 138 -10.10 -11.52 0.85
C THR A 138 -8.75 -11.95 0.34
N ILE A 139 -8.66 -13.20 -0.11
CA ILE A 139 -7.50 -13.72 -0.82
C ILE A 139 -7.85 -13.72 -2.30
N MET A 140 -7.17 -12.87 -3.05
CA MET A 140 -7.28 -12.77 -4.49
C MET A 140 -6.31 -13.77 -5.12
N GLN A 141 -6.84 -14.67 -5.95
CA GLN A 141 -6.06 -15.62 -6.73
C GLN A 141 -5.91 -15.09 -8.17
N PRO A 142 -4.82 -15.42 -8.89
CA PRO A 142 -4.70 -15.10 -10.30
C PRO A 142 -5.91 -15.66 -11.04
N ARG A 143 -6.46 -14.89 -11.98
CA ARG A 143 -7.51 -15.40 -12.88
C ARG A 143 -6.94 -16.62 -13.59
N SER A 144 -7.39 -17.81 -13.20
CA SER A 144 -7.12 -19.03 -13.92
C SER A 144 -7.73 -18.87 -15.31
N THR A 145 -6.88 -18.61 -16.31
CA THR A 145 -7.23 -18.89 -17.69
C THR A 145 -7.39 -20.40 -17.78
N VAL A 146 -8.62 -20.86 -17.52
CA VAL A 146 -9.09 -22.17 -17.95
C VAL A 146 -8.99 -22.14 -19.46
N ARG A 147 -8.07 -22.94 -19.99
CA ARG A 147 -7.89 -23.17 -21.41
C ARG A 147 -8.68 -24.40 -21.83
#